data_AF-A0A0B2JSF9-F1
#
_entry.id   AF-A0A0B2JSF9-F1
#
_cell.length_a   1.000
_cell.length_b   1.000
_cell.length_c   1.000
_cell.angle_alpha   90.00
_cell.angle_beta   90.00
_cell.angle_gamma   90.00
#
_symmetry.space_group_name_H-M   'P 1'
#
loop_
_entity.id
_entity.type
_entity.pdbx_description
1 polymer ?
#
loop_
_entity_poly.entity_id
_entity_poly.type
_entity_poly.pdbx_seq_one_letter_code
_entity_poly.pdbx_strand_id
1 'polypeptide(L)'
;MFKIHDFNNDKFDQWLPWGGITHEHVLHNKDESLLGVIRYNPLPSGEHVSIEEKNVFPDFIMGWSIWTDKQHIPDKDAYYIAICWNPFFNKKGMITNTLSDEYSSFDEYERYFESVLVKIADRLSAYTECQLLNYQGIYNYLSFVISIGNKYVKMPDIPMYMDADFSSFVKVDFPSNSITIDEQRIVMINLPSVPDDELYMLFDFFTDINYRYSRRLLFIDKTAAEKDLEKYTNKWCPGRDSIKDVITDSILSDVNGYFYNAFIFLIDKSDYIEFIKLVRKATAALGLVNIVESFNLKDSWWGCIPGCYSANITPPVMGFDSVLDLLLHKEVEVSGSDV
;
A
#
# COMPACT_ATOMS: atom_id res chain seq x y z
N MET A 1 8.85 -14.88 -8.41
CA MET A 1 7.55 -15.51 -8.07
C MET A 1 7.47 -15.51 -6.55
N PHE A 2 6.59 -14.70 -5.99
CA PHE A 2 6.38 -14.59 -4.54
C PHE A 2 6.11 -15.98 -3.95
N LYS A 3 6.75 -16.32 -2.82
CA LYS A 3 6.49 -17.59 -2.12
C LYS A 3 5.06 -17.54 -1.60
N ILE A 4 4.18 -18.38 -2.14
CA ILE A 4 2.81 -18.53 -1.64
C ILE A 4 2.86 -19.57 -0.54
N HIS A 5 2.71 -19.13 0.70
CA HIS A 5 2.45 -20.03 1.82
C HIS A 5 0.94 -20.29 1.88
N ASP A 6 0.52 -21.57 1.92
CA ASP A 6 -0.87 -21.99 2.14
C ASP A 6 -1.28 -21.68 3.59
N PHE A 7 -1.55 -20.41 3.88
CA PHE A 7 -2.09 -20.01 5.18
C PHE A 7 -3.63 -20.10 5.17
N ASN A 8 -4.23 -20.46 6.32
CA ASN A 8 -5.69 -20.43 6.46
C ASN A 8 -6.17 -18.98 6.61
N ASN A 9 -6.89 -18.45 5.61
CA ASN A 9 -7.37 -17.06 5.54
C ASN A 9 -8.20 -16.59 6.74
N ASP A 10 -8.68 -17.52 7.57
CA ASP A 10 -9.53 -17.21 8.72
C ASP A 10 -8.75 -17.09 10.05
N LYS A 11 -7.41 -17.23 10.03
CA LYS A 11 -6.56 -17.04 11.22
C LYS A 11 -5.69 -15.79 11.11
N PHE A 12 -6.09 -14.75 11.84
CA PHE A 12 -5.48 -13.43 11.80
C PHE A 12 -3.98 -13.46 12.15
N ASP A 13 -3.62 -14.11 13.25
CA ASP A 13 -2.24 -14.26 13.74
C ASP A 13 -1.33 -14.95 12.72
N GLN A 14 -1.84 -15.98 12.04
CA GLN A 14 -1.04 -16.74 11.06
C GLN A 14 -0.71 -15.94 9.81
N TRP A 15 -1.66 -15.12 9.35
CA TRP A 15 -1.54 -14.30 8.15
C TRP A 15 -0.82 -12.97 8.37
N LEU A 16 -0.91 -12.40 9.58
CA LEU A 16 -0.24 -11.13 9.87
C LEU A 16 1.28 -11.33 9.75
N PRO A 17 2.00 -10.57 8.89
CA PRO A 17 3.37 -10.91 8.52
C PRO A 17 4.38 -10.44 9.56
N TRP A 18 3.98 -9.55 10.48
CA TRP A 18 4.87 -8.81 11.36
C TRP A 18 5.49 -9.69 12.45
N GLY A 19 6.80 -9.90 12.37
CA GLY A 19 7.56 -10.69 13.33
C GLY A 19 8.06 -9.84 14.50
N GLY A 20 8.97 -8.90 14.25
CA GLY A 20 9.51 -8.03 15.28
C GLY A 20 10.40 -6.91 14.74
N ILE A 21 10.60 -5.86 15.53
CA ILE A 21 11.48 -4.74 15.18
C ILE A 21 12.90 -5.11 15.61
N THR A 22 13.74 -5.45 14.63
CA THR A 22 15.10 -5.98 14.83
C THR A 22 16.18 -4.91 14.81
N HIS A 23 15.93 -3.82 14.09
CA HIS A 23 16.76 -2.60 14.06
C HIS A 23 15.88 -1.36 14.28
N GLU A 24 16.49 -0.20 14.50
CA GLU A 24 15.76 1.03 14.85
C GLU A 24 14.60 1.33 13.89
N HIS A 25 14.84 1.14 12.58
CA HIS A 25 13.90 1.47 11.52
C HIS A 25 13.32 0.25 10.77
N VAL A 26 13.67 -0.97 11.17
CA VAL A 26 13.37 -2.19 10.41
C VAL A 26 12.51 -3.14 11.22
N LEU A 27 11.35 -3.47 10.66
CA LEU A 27 10.52 -4.59 11.05
C LEU A 27 10.89 -5.81 10.20
N HIS A 28 11.24 -6.91 10.85
CA HIS A 28 11.44 -8.22 10.23
C HIS A 28 10.14 -9.00 10.26
N ASN A 29 9.63 -9.36 9.09
CA ASN A 29 8.44 -10.19 8.94
C ASN A 29 8.79 -11.68 9.10
N LYS A 30 7.79 -12.49 9.43
CA LYS A 30 7.91 -13.95 9.63
C LYS A 30 8.36 -14.72 8.39
N ASP A 31 8.27 -14.12 7.22
CA ASP A 31 8.62 -14.72 5.94
C ASP A 31 10.00 -14.25 5.43
N GLU A 32 10.82 -13.65 6.31
CA GLU A 32 12.13 -13.06 6.03
C GLU A 32 12.10 -11.76 5.21
N SER A 33 10.92 -11.26 4.84
CA SER A 33 10.81 -9.93 4.27
C SER A 33 11.02 -8.85 5.33
N LEU A 34 11.46 -7.67 4.89
CA LEU A 34 11.72 -6.53 5.76
C LEU A 34 10.77 -5.39 5.42
N LEU A 35 10.33 -4.66 6.44
CA LEU A 35 9.44 -3.52 6.31
C LEU A 35 10.01 -2.30 7.02
N GLY A 36 9.99 -1.16 6.35
CA GLY A 36 10.31 0.16 6.92
C GLY A 36 9.20 1.14 6.59
N VAL A 37 9.07 2.20 7.40
CA VAL A 37 7.97 3.17 7.24
C VAL A 37 8.50 4.60 7.35
N ILE A 38 8.16 5.42 6.36
CA ILE A 38 8.47 6.84 6.35
C ILE A 38 7.14 7.60 6.51
N ARG A 39 7.04 8.47 7.50
CA ARG A 39 5.97 9.47 7.59
C ARG A 39 6.37 10.70 6.77
N TYR A 40 5.44 11.31 6.07
CA TYR A 40 5.70 12.54 5.31
C TYR A 40 4.53 13.50 5.40
N ASN A 41 4.77 14.78 5.12
CA ASN A 41 3.71 15.74 4.83
C ASN A 41 3.36 15.64 3.34
N PRO A 42 2.09 15.81 2.94
CA PRO A 42 1.71 15.73 1.53
C PRO A 42 2.58 16.63 0.67
N LEU A 43 2.97 16.11 -0.49
CA LEU A 43 3.84 16.82 -1.43
C LEU A 43 3.16 18.11 -1.92
N PRO A 44 3.86 19.21 -2.12
CA PRO A 44 3.27 20.39 -2.76
C PRO A 44 2.62 20.04 -4.11
N SER A 45 1.45 20.59 -4.40
CA SER A 45 0.80 20.43 -5.70
C SER A 45 1.19 21.54 -6.66
N GLY A 46 1.59 21.19 -7.89
CA GLY A 46 1.99 22.11 -8.95
C GLY A 46 2.96 21.49 -9.96
N GLU A 47 2.95 21.98 -11.21
CA GLU A 47 3.93 21.64 -12.24
C GLU A 47 5.33 22.07 -11.79
N HIS A 48 6.13 21.20 -11.16
CA HIS A 48 7.60 21.21 -11.11
C HIS A 48 8.11 20.18 -10.10
N VAL A 49 7.72 18.91 -10.24
CA VAL A 49 8.57 17.84 -9.73
C VAL A 49 9.30 17.27 -10.95
N SER A 50 10.29 18.03 -11.44
CA SER A 50 10.97 17.78 -12.71
C SER A 50 12.30 17.06 -12.52
N ILE A 51 12.50 15.93 -13.20
CA ILE A 51 13.76 15.20 -13.49
C ILE A 51 14.58 14.70 -12.29
N GLU A 52 14.61 15.40 -11.16
CA GLU A 52 15.28 14.98 -9.93
C GLU A 52 14.54 13.87 -9.18
N GLU A 53 13.30 13.57 -9.57
CA GLU A 53 12.47 12.49 -9.02
C GLU A 53 13.14 11.12 -9.06
N LYS A 54 13.82 10.79 -10.17
CA LYS A 54 14.59 9.55 -10.32
C LYS A 54 15.69 9.41 -9.27
N ASN A 55 16.06 10.51 -8.60
CA ASN A 55 16.99 10.45 -7.50
C ASN A 55 16.30 10.05 -6.19
N VAL A 56 15.05 10.45 -5.93
CA VAL A 56 14.39 10.17 -4.63
C VAL A 56 14.24 8.68 -4.40
N PHE A 57 13.51 8.02 -5.31
CA PHE A 57 13.28 6.59 -5.24
C PHE A 57 14.25 5.85 -6.16
N PRO A 58 14.85 4.74 -5.69
CA PRO A 58 15.60 3.86 -6.57
C PRO A 58 14.67 3.18 -7.59
N ASP A 59 15.26 2.66 -8.67
CA ASP A 59 14.56 1.79 -9.62
C ASP A 59 14.20 0.46 -8.94
N PHE A 60 13.01 0.41 -8.33
CA PHE A 60 12.54 -0.79 -7.67
C PHE A 60 12.34 -1.94 -8.66
N ILE A 61 12.75 -3.13 -8.21
CA ILE A 61 12.69 -4.38 -8.98
C ILE A 61 11.78 -5.40 -8.29
N MET A 62 11.52 -6.51 -8.97
CA MET A 62 10.70 -7.58 -8.40
C MET A 62 11.19 -8.03 -7.00
N GLY A 63 10.25 -8.11 -6.06
CA GLY A 63 10.51 -8.41 -4.64
C GLY A 63 10.45 -7.17 -3.74
N TRP A 64 10.47 -5.97 -4.32
CA TRP A 64 10.13 -4.74 -3.62
C TRP A 64 8.62 -4.45 -3.74
N SER A 65 8.09 -3.73 -2.76
CA SER A 65 6.70 -3.28 -2.74
C SER A 65 6.54 -2.04 -1.87
N ILE A 66 5.55 -1.22 -2.18
CA ILE A 66 5.20 -0.05 -1.38
C ILE A 66 3.70 0.01 -1.09
N TRP A 67 3.37 0.60 0.05
CA TRP A 67 2.05 1.06 0.42
C TRP A 67 2.14 2.54 0.76
N THR A 68 1.36 3.38 0.09
CA THR A 68 1.16 4.76 0.50
C THR A 68 -0.19 4.85 1.21
N ASP A 69 -0.17 5.41 2.42
CA ASP A 69 -1.34 5.45 3.28
C ASP A 69 -1.67 6.89 3.67
N LYS A 70 -2.95 7.24 3.63
CA LYS A 70 -3.55 8.32 4.42
C LYS A 70 -4.29 7.69 5.59
N GLN A 71 -3.88 8.01 6.81
CA GLN A 71 -4.55 7.66 8.05
C GLN A 71 -5.31 8.88 8.55
N HIS A 72 -6.63 8.78 8.58
CA HIS A 72 -7.52 9.87 8.95
C HIS A 72 -8.28 9.55 10.24
N ILE A 73 -8.20 10.49 11.17
CA ILE A 73 -9.12 10.67 12.29
C ILE A 73 -9.67 12.10 12.12
N PRO A 74 -10.92 12.41 12.50
CA PRO A 74 -11.44 13.77 12.42
C PRO A 74 -10.44 14.81 12.93
N ASP A 75 -10.22 15.84 12.11
CA ASP A 75 -9.25 16.93 12.30
C ASP A 75 -7.76 16.53 12.33
N LYS A 76 -7.42 15.27 11.99
CA LYS A 76 -6.05 14.76 12.04
C LYS A 76 -5.74 13.76 10.93
N ASP A 77 -4.98 14.25 9.95
CA ASP A 77 -4.39 13.44 8.89
C ASP A 77 -2.92 13.09 9.16
N ALA A 78 -2.52 11.90 8.72
CA ALA A 78 -1.13 11.49 8.65
C ALA A 78 -0.87 10.63 7.41
N TYR A 79 0.29 10.84 6.76
CA TYR A 79 0.64 10.23 5.49
C TYR A 79 1.91 9.42 5.63
N TYR A 80 1.90 8.22 5.04
CA TYR A 80 2.97 7.24 5.21
C TYR A 80 3.33 6.56 3.90
N ILE A 81 4.59 6.14 3.81
CA ILE A 81 5.11 5.23 2.80
C ILE A 81 5.71 4.05 3.55
N ALA A 82 5.06 2.90 3.46
CA ALA A 82 5.59 1.65 3.96
C ALA A 82 6.28 0.92 2.80
N ILE A 83 7.58 0.67 2.94
CA ILE A 83 8.42 0.02 1.94
C ILE A 83 8.72 -1.38 2.45
N CYS A 84 8.43 -2.40 1.65
CA CYS A 84 8.72 -3.79 1.97
C CYS A 84 9.65 -4.41 0.94
N TRP A 85 10.63 -5.17 1.41
CA TRP A 85 11.56 -5.92 0.57
C TRP A 85 11.56 -7.40 0.93
N ASN A 86 11.28 -8.24 -0.06
CA ASN A 86 11.41 -9.69 -0.01
C ASN A 86 12.73 -10.12 -0.70
N PRO A 87 13.78 -10.48 0.06
CA PRO A 87 15.06 -10.85 -0.51
C PRO A 87 15.01 -12.21 -1.24
N PHE A 88 15.54 -12.25 -2.46
CA PHE A 88 15.64 -13.47 -3.26
C PHE A 88 17.04 -14.06 -3.15
N PHE A 89 17.13 -15.26 -2.57
CA PHE A 89 18.40 -15.95 -2.39
C PHE A 89 18.68 -16.92 -3.54
N ASN A 90 19.88 -16.84 -4.11
CA ASN A 90 20.37 -17.87 -5.01
C ASN A 90 20.86 -19.12 -4.24
N LYS A 91 21.25 -20.17 -4.96
CA LYS A 91 21.75 -21.43 -4.38
C LYS A 91 23.00 -21.26 -3.50
N LYS A 92 23.72 -20.14 -3.60
CA LYS A 92 24.90 -19.82 -2.79
C LYS A 92 24.56 -18.96 -1.56
N GLY A 93 23.28 -18.66 -1.33
CA GLY A 93 22.84 -17.80 -0.23
C GLY A 93 23.06 -16.30 -0.46
N MET A 94 23.42 -15.89 -1.68
CA MET A 94 23.54 -14.46 -2.02
C MET A 94 22.21 -13.91 -2.46
N ILE A 95 21.92 -12.68 -2.07
CA ILE A 95 20.71 -11.96 -2.49
C ILE A 95 20.87 -11.46 -3.93
N THR A 96 19.84 -11.64 -4.75
CA THR A 96 19.88 -11.33 -6.20
C THR A 96 19.01 -10.15 -6.61
N ASN A 97 18.28 -9.54 -5.68
CA ASN A 97 17.37 -8.42 -5.94
C ASN A 97 17.62 -7.23 -5.01
N THR A 98 18.90 -6.93 -4.78
CA THR A 98 19.35 -5.63 -4.26
C THR A 98 19.14 -4.54 -5.32
N LEU A 99 18.94 -3.29 -4.90
CA LEU A 99 18.79 -2.11 -5.76
C LEU A 99 20.15 -1.49 -6.17
N SER A 100 21.24 -2.18 -5.85
CA SER A 100 22.61 -1.80 -6.16
C SER A 100 23.40 -3.05 -6.57
N ASP A 101 24.45 -2.86 -7.36
CA ASP A 101 25.37 -3.93 -7.77
C ASP A 101 26.14 -4.57 -6.59
N GLU A 102 26.04 -3.96 -5.40
CA GLU A 102 26.56 -4.52 -4.15
C GLU A 102 25.74 -5.75 -3.74
N TYR A 103 26.41 -6.90 -3.70
CA TYR A 103 25.83 -8.12 -3.17
C TYR A 103 25.75 -8.06 -1.66
N SER A 104 24.55 -8.23 -1.11
CA SER A 104 24.37 -8.43 0.33
C SER A 104 24.31 -9.90 0.70
N SER A 105 24.91 -10.25 1.83
CA SER A 105 24.80 -11.57 2.45
C SER A 105 23.57 -11.65 3.35
N PHE A 106 23.18 -12.86 3.76
CA PHE A 106 22.12 -13.08 4.74
C PHE A 106 22.40 -12.40 6.09
N ASP A 107 23.65 -12.12 6.44
CA ASP A 107 23.99 -11.50 7.72
C ASP A 107 23.90 -9.96 7.70
N GLU A 108 23.82 -9.37 6.49
CA GLU A 108 23.93 -7.91 6.31
C GLU A 108 22.69 -7.28 5.66
N TYR A 109 21.74 -8.09 5.19
CA TYR A 109 20.61 -7.60 4.40
C TYR A 109 19.67 -6.65 5.16
N GLU A 110 19.52 -6.81 6.48
CA GLU A 110 18.77 -5.87 7.31
C GLU A 110 19.42 -4.48 7.34
N ARG A 111 20.74 -4.43 7.51
CA ARG A 111 21.50 -3.17 7.48
C ARG A 111 21.51 -2.55 6.08
N TYR A 112 21.59 -3.39 5.05
CA TYR A 112 21.45 -2.94 3.67
C TYR A 112 20.08 -2.26 3.47
N PHE A 113 19.00 -2.92 3.88
CA PHE A 113 17.65 -2.39 3.77
C PHE A 113 17.47 -1.08 4.56
N GLU A 114 17.98 -1.02 5.79
CA GLU A 114 18.01 0.22 6.59
C GLU A 114 18.74 1.34 5.85
N SER A 115 19.87 1.05 5.21
CA SER A 115 20.61 2.04 4.41
C SER A 115 19.83 2.56 3.21
N VAL A 116 18.98 1.71 2.60
CA VAL A 116 18.08 2.11 1.51
C VAL A 116 16.99 3.03 2.05
N LEU A 117 16.38 2.70 3.19
CA LEU A 117 15.36 3.52 3.84
C LEU A 117 15.90 4.91 4.20
N VAL A 118 17.08 4.98 4.80
CA VAL A 118 17.75 6.24 5.15
C VAL A 118 17.99 7.09 3.90
N LYS A 119 18.55 6.49 2.83
CA LYS A 119 18.76 7.21 1.56
C LYS A 119 17.46 7.74 0.96
N ILE A 120 16.38 6.97 0.99
CA ILE A 120 15.07 7.41 0.48
C ILE A 120 14.54 8.58 1.33
N ALA A 121 14.57 8.45 2.66
CA ALA A 121 14.12 9.50 3.56
C ALA A 121 14.94 10.79 3.41
N ASP A 122 16.27 10.69 3.35
CA ASP A 122 17.18 11.82 3.16
C ASP A 122 16.86 12.56 1.86
N ARG A 123 16.62 11.85 0.76
CA ARG A 123 16.32 12.47 -0.54
C ARG A 123 14.89 13.03 -0.59
N LEU A 124 13.92 12.34 0.03
CA LEU A 124 12.55 12.84 0.13
C LEU A 124 12.47 14.12 0.96
N SER A 125 13.35 14.28 1.95
CA SER A 125 13.42 15.47 2.82
C SER A 125 13.69 16.78 2.06
N ALA A 126 14.20 16.69 0.83
CA ALA A 126 14.38 17.84 -0.06
C ALA A 126 13.06 18.41 -0.60
N TYR A 127 11.98 17.63 -0.61
CA TYR A 127 10.69 18.00 -1.21
C TYR A 127 9.57 18.16 -0.17
N THR A 128 9.67 17.46 0.96
CA THR A 128 8.68 17.53 2.04
C THR A 128 9.30 17.21 3.39
N GLU A 129 8.67 17.67 4.46
CA GLU A 129 9.01 17.19 5.80
C GLU A 129 8.68 15.71 5.88
N CYS A 130 9.69 14.90 6.19
CA CYS A 130 9.53 13.46 6.36
C CYS A 130 10.36 12.96 7.54
N GLN A 131 9.92 11.83 8.09
CA GLN A 131 10.56 11.16 9.20
C GLN A 131 10.56 9.65 8.94
N LEU A 132 11.75 9.05 8.87
CA LEU A 132 11.89 7.61 8.95
C LEU A 132 11.47 7.16 10.36
N LEU A 133 10.42 6.36 10.45
CA LEU A 133 9.87 5.95 11.74
C LEU A 133 10.82 4.97 12.42
N ASN A 134 10.87 5.05 13.74
CA ASN A 134 11.57 4.10 14.59
C ASN A 134 10.62 3.50 15.63
N TYR A 135 10.89 2.26 16.06
CA TYR A 135 10.25 1.63 17.22
C TYR A 135 8.74 1.95 17.38
N GLN A 136 8.37 2.78 18.36
CA GLN A 136 7.00 3.19 18.66
C GLN A 136 6.30 3.87 17.47
N GLY A 137 7.02 4.60 16.62
CA GLY A 137 6.49 5.18 15.39
C GLY A 137 6.01 4.11 14.41
N ILE A 138 6.83 3.07 14.17
CA ILE A 138 6.44 1.91 13.37
C ILE A 138 5.22 1.22 14.00
N TYR A 139 5.28 0.97 15.31
CA TYR A 139 4.20 0.32 16.03
C TYR A 139 2.87 1.10 15.97
N ASN A 140 2.92 2.42 16.09
CA ASN A 140 1.75 3.30 15.97
C ASN A 140 1.12 3.22 14.58
N TYR A 141 1.95 3.26 13.53
CA TYR A 141 1.50 3.12 12.16
C TYR A 141 0.76 1.78 11.96
N LEU A 142 1.36 0.68 12.39
CA LEU A 142 0.78 -0.67 12.25
C LEU A 142 -0.49 -0.86 13.11
N SER A 143 -0.54 -0.27 14.30
CA SER A 143 -1.75 -0.24 15.15
C SER A 143 -2.91 0.45 14.44
N PHE A 144 -2.65 1.54 13.74
CA PHE A 144 -3.66 2.19 12.93
C PHE A 144 -4.07 1.32 11.73
N VAL A 145 -3.11 0.67 11.05
CA VAL A 145 -3.40 -0.23 9.90
C VAL A 145 -4.47 -1.27 10.26
N ILE A 146 -4.41 -1.84 11.47
CA ILE A 146 -5.39 -2.85 11.92
C ILE A 146 -6.64 -2.22 12.56
N SER A 147 -6.47 -1.23 13.44
CA SER A 147 -7.59 -0.69 14.24
C SER A 147 -8.32 0.50 13.62
N ILE A 148 -7.83 1.02 12.48
CA ILE A 148 -8.34 2.24 11.82
C ILE A 148 -8.48 3.40 12.82
N GLY A 149 -7.46 3.60 13.65
CA GLY A 149 -7.40 4.68 14.64
C GLY A 149 -8.21 4.46 15.93
N ASN A 150 -8.98 3.36 16.04
CA ASN A 150 -9.83 3.11 17.22
C ASN A 150 -9.05 2.63 18.45
N LYS A 151 -7.80 2.18 18.26
CA LYS A 151 -6.92 1.74 19.35
C LYS A 151 -5.53 2.33 19.23
N TYR A 152 -5.09 2.96 20.31
CA TYR A 152 -3.69 3.28 20.54
C TYR A 152 -3.08 2.23 21.46
N VAL A 153 -1.93 1.69 21.06
CA VAL A 153 -1.20 0.71 21.87
C VAL A 153 0.26 1.13 22.00
N LYS A 154 0.71 1.20 23.26
CA LYS A 154 2.12 1.43 23.57
C LYS A 154 2.91 0.19 23.16
N MET A 155 4.01 0.40 22.44
CA MET A 155 4.90 -0.67 22.05
C MET A 155 5.43 -1.38 23.31
N PRO A 156 5.46 -2.72 23.33
CA PRO A 156 6.09 -3.47 24.42
C PRO A 156 7.60 -3.18 24.46
N ASP A 157 8.21 -3.37 25.63
CA ASP A 157 9.67 -3.16 25.80
C ASP A 157 10.50 -4.09 24.90
N ILE A 158 9.94 -5.26 24.55
CA ILE A 158 10.51 -6.22 23.61
C ILE A 158 9.55 -6.30 22.40
N PRO A 159 9.85 -5.62 21.27
CA PRO A 159 8.98 -5.58 20.09
C PRO A 159 9.14 -6.83 19.22
N MET A 160 8.86 -8.00 19.78
CA MET A 160 8.93 -9.32 19.11
C MET A 160 7.58 -10.03 19.19
N TYR A 161 7.34 -10.98 18.29
CA TYR A 161 6.07 -11.70 18.15
C TYR A 161 4.89 -10.74 17.95
N MET A 162 5.10 -9.74 17.10
CA MET A 162 4.14 -8.66 16.90
C MET A 162 2.83 -9.18 16.32
N ASP A 163 2.85 -10.23 15.51
CA ASP A 163 1.65 -10.94 15.06
C ASP A 163 0.75 -11.41 16.21
N ALA A 164 1.33 -12.04 17.24
CA ALA A 164 0.61 -12.44 18.44
C ALA A 164 0.19 -11.25 19.31
N ASP A 165 1.04 -10.24 19.43
CA ASP A 165 0.76 -9.02 20.18
C ASP A 165 -0.45 -8.26 19.60
N PHE A 166 -0.43 -7.94 18.30
CA PHE A 166 -1.57 -7.30 17.59
C PHE A 166 -2.84 -8.14 17.67
N SER A 167 -2.72 -9.46 17.56
CA SER A 167 -3.86 -10.38 17.70
C SER A 167 -4.44 -10.42 19.12
N SER A 168 -3.67 -10.00 20.14
CA SER A 168 -4.12 -10.03 21.53
C SER A 168 -5.02 -8.84 21.91
N PHE A 169 -4.80 -7.68 21.29
CA PHE A 169 -5.55 -6.46 21.62
C PHE A 169 -6.57 -6.05 20.56
N VAL A 170 -6.52 -6.60 19.35
CA VAL A 170 -7.58 -6.43 18.34
C VAL A 170 -8.24 -7.76 18.04
N LYS A 171 -9.57 -7.82 18.18
CA LYS A 171 -10.31 -9.02 17.79
C LYS A 171 -10.74 -8.92 16.33
N VAL A 172 -10.03 -9.63 15.45
CA VAL A 172 -10.38 -9.76 14.04
C VAL A 172 -11.08 -11.10 13.79
N ASP A 173 -12.33 -11.05 13.34
CA ASP A 173 -13.11 -12.23 12.95
C ASP A 173 -13.41 -12.20 11.44
N PHE A 174 -13.50 -13.38 10.81
CA PHE A 174 -13.71 -13.54 9.36
C PHE A 174 -15.05 -14.21 9.00
N PRO A 175 -16.22 -13.71 9.46
CA PRO A 175 -17.50 -14.36 9.22
C PRO A 175 -17.91 -14.30 7.74
N SER A 176 -18.08 -15.46 7.11
CA SER A 176 -18.50 -15.61 5.71
C SER A 176 -17.67 -14.73 4.76
N ASN A 177 -18.29 -13.80 4.02
CA ASN A 177 -17.63 -12.83 3.13
C ASN A 177 -17.47 -11.47 3.80
N SER A 178 -17.13 -11.46 5.09
CA SER A 178 -16.90 -10.23 5.83
C SER A 178 -15.77 -10.35 6.83
N ILE A 179 -15.29 -9.19 7.25
CA ILE A 179 -14.27 -9.02 8.28
C ILE A 179 -14.89 -8.12 9.33
N THR A 180 -14.75 -8.48 10.60
CA THR A 180 -15.11 -7.61 11.71
C THR A 180 -13.93 -7.40 12.61
N ILE A 181 -13.76 -6.16 13.07
CA ILE A 181 -12.73 -5.75 14.01
C ILE A 181 -13.45 -5.16 15.22
N ASP A 182 -13.25 -5.77 16.38
CA ASP A 182 -13.90 -5.35 17.64
C ASP A 182 -15.41 -5.10 17.48
N GLU A 183 -16.10 -6.06 16.86
CA GLU A 183 -17.54 -6.05 16.55
C GLU A 183 -18.00 -5.10 15.43
N GLN A 184 -17.15 -4.18 14.98
CA GLN A 184 -17.40 -3.30 13.84
C GLN A 184 -17.07 -4.00 12.52
N ARG A 185 -17.78 -3.66 11.45
CA ARG A 185 -17.62 -4.26 10.13
C ARG A 185 -16.62 -3.46 9.29
N ILE A 186 -15.66 -4.16 8.69
CA ILE A 186 -14.81 -3.55 7.65
C ILE A 186 -15.66 -3.28 6.40
N VAL A 187 -15.56 -2.05 5.89
CA VAL A 187 -16.05 -1.68 4.56
C VAL A 187 -14.85 -1.22 3.75
N MET A 188 -14.63 -1.84 2.58
CA MET A 188 -13.59 -1.43 1.64
C MET A 188 -14.20 -0.93 0.34
N ILE A 189 -13.68 0.20 -0.14
CA ILE A 189 -14.09 0.83 -1.40
C ILE A 189 -12.85 0.92 -2.28
N ASN A 190 -12.77 0.06 -3.28
CA ASN A 190 -11.74 0.11 -4.30
C ASN A 190 -12.13 1.13 -5.37
N LEU A 191 -11.15 1.91 -5.84
CA LEU A 191 -11.30 2.90 -6.91
C LEU A 191 -10.38 2.52 -8.07
N PRO A 192 -10.84 1.68 -9.02
CA PRO A 192 -10.01 1.18 -10.11
C PRO A 192 -9.43 2.28 -11.02
N SER A 193 -10.12 3.42 -11.10
CA SER A 193 -9.67 4.61 -11.81
C SER A 193 -10.21 5.82 -11.05
N VAL A 194 -9.30 6.58 -10.43
CA VAL A 194 -9.60 7.84 -9.74
C VAL A 194 -8.45 8.80 -10.02
N PRO A 195 -8.68 9.94 -10.67
CA PRO A 195 -7.68 10.99 -10.74
C PRO A 195 -7.52 11.66 -9.38
N ASP A 196 -6.37 12.28 -9.15
CA ASP A 196 -6.00 12.79 -7.83
C ASP A 196 -6.95 13.89 -7.34
N ASP A 197 -7.40 14.80 -8.21
CA ASP A 197 -8.33 15.87 -7.84
C ASP A 197 -9.65 15.32 -7.28
N GLU A 198 -10.25 14.33 -7.94
CA GLU A 198 -11.47 13.68 -7.45
C GLU A 198 -11.21 12.83 -6.20
N LEU A 199 -10.01 12.30 -6.00
CA LEU A 199 -9.65 11.62 -4.75
C LEU A 199 -9.66 12.59 -3.57
N TYR A 200 -9.10 13.80 -3.71
CA TYR A 200 -9.13 14.80 -2.63
C TYR A 200 -10.55 15.23 -2.30
N MET A 201 -11.37 15.49 -3.32
CA MET A 201 -12.80 15.76 -3.12
C MET A 201 -13.50 14.60 -2.39
N LEU A 202 -13.09 13.35 -2.65
CA LEU A 202 -13.64 12.18 -1.97
C LEU A 202 -13.20 12.10 -0.50
N PHE A 203 -12.01 12.58 -0.12
CA PHE A 203 -11.60 12.69 1.28
C PHE A 203 -12.55 13.59 2.07
N ASP A 204 -13.03 14.69 1.48
CA ASP A 204 -13.94 15.65 2.13
C ASP A 204 -15.29 15.04 2.52
N PHE A 205 -15.79 14.07 1.73
CA PHE A 205 -17.03 13.35 2.04
C PHE A 205 -16.93 12.49 3.31
N PHE A 206 -15.74 12.18 3.79
CA PHE A 206 -15.50 11.25 4.90
C PHE A 206 -14.76 11.89 6.08
N THR A 207 -14.75 13.23 6.18
CA THR A 207 -14.06 14.02 7.21
C THR A 207 -14.49 13.73 8.65
N ASP A 208 -15.70 13.25 8.86
CA ASP A 208 -16.24 12.95 10.19
C ASP A 208 -16.02 11.48 10.64
N ILE A 209 -15.37 10.65 9.82
CA ILE A 209 -15.27 9.20 10.04
C ILE A 209 -13.82 8.74 9.95
N ASN A 210 -13.33 8.00 10.94
CA ASN A 210 -11.99 7.40 10.85
C ASN A 210 -11.87 6.52 9.60
N TYR A 211 -10.81 6.72 8.82
CA TYR A 211 -10.53 5.87 7.67
C TYR A 211 -9.04 5.71 7.42
N ARG A 212 -8.72 4.66 6.67
CA ARG A 212 -7.43 4.48 6.02
C ARG A 212 -7.65 4.46 4.53
N TYR A 213 -7.00 5.33 3.77
CA TYR A 213 -6.89 5.16 2.33
C TYR A 213 -5.50 4.61 2.03
N SER A 214 -5.42 3.49 1.32
CA SER A 214 -4.16 2.79 1.04
C SER A 214 -4.04 2.56 -0.47
N ARG A 215 -2.89 2.92 -1.03
CA ARG A 215 -2.47 2.53 -2.38
C ARG A 215 -1.29 1.57 -2.26
N ARG A 216 -1.30 0.46 -2.98
CA ARG A 216 -0.22 -0.52 -3.01
C ARG A 216 0.31 -0.67 -4.42
N LEU A 217 1.62 -0.78 -4.54
CA LEU A 217 2.29 -1.27 -5.75
C LEU A 217 3.24 -2.42 -5.42
N LEU A 218 3.07 -3.55 -6.11
CA LEU A 218 4.01 -4.67 -6.11
C LEU A 218 4.86 -4.59 -7.39
N PHE A 219 6.13 -4.21 -7.29
CA PHE A 219 6.96 -3.93 -8.45
C PHE A 219 7.25 -5.18 -9.29
N ILE A 220 7.24 -4.97 -10.61
CA ILE A 220 7.56 -5.98 -11.61
C ILE A 220 8.49 -5.36 -12.64
N ASP A 221 9.56 -6.08 -12.96
CA ASP A 221 10.51 -5.65 -13.99
C ASP A 221 9.81 -5.51 -15.35
N LYS A 222 10.18 -4.51 -16.15
CA LYS A 222 9.52 -4.19 -17.43
C LYS A 222 9.30 -5.41 -18.34
N THR A 223 10.33 -6.24 -18.53
CA THR A 223 10.22 -7.46 -19.36
C THR A 223 9.23 -8.49 -18.79
N ALA A 224 9.15 -8.60 -17.46
CA ALA A 224 8.18 -9.49 -16.82
C ALA A 224 6.75 -8.94 -16.91
N ALA A 225 6.59 -7.62 -16.80
CA ALA A 225 5.31 -6.92 -16.96
C ALA A 225 4.77 -7.06 -18.40
N GLU A 226 5.61 -6.87 -19.41
CA GLU A 226 5.27 -7.07 -20.83
C GLU A 226 4.74 -8.48 -21.08
N LYS A 227 5.44 -9.50 -20.55
CA LYS A 227 5.04 -10.90 -20.67
C LYS A 227 3.74 -11.22 -19.95
N ASP A 228 3.53 -10.64 -18.76
CA ASP A 228 2.28 -10.84 -18.01
C ASP A 228 1.09 -10.20 -18.74
N LEU A 229 1.28 -8.97 -19.26
CA LEU A 229 0.28 -8.27 -20.05
C LEU A 229 -0.04 -9.01 -21.35
N GLU A 230 0.97 -9.53 -22.06
CA GLU A 230 0.77 -10.35 -23.26
C GLU A 230 -0.08 -11.59 -22.93
N LYS A 231 0.24 -12.28 -21.84
CA LYS A 231 -0.51 -13.45 -21.37
C LYS A 231 -1.94 -13.10 -20.99
N TYR A 232 -2.16 -11.99 -20.30
CA TYR A 232 -3.48 -11.51 -19.89
C TYR A 232 -4.37 -11.16 -21.10
N THR A 233 -3.76 -10.56 -22.12
CA THR A 233 -4.47 -10.04 -23.31
C THR A 233 -4.43 -11.00 -24.51
N ASN A 234 -3.91 -12.22 -24.37
CA ASN A 234 -3.65 -13.14 -25.50
C ASN A 234 -4.90 -13.54 -26.31
N LYS A 235 -6.09 -13.48 -25.69
CA LYS A 235 -7.38 -13.80 -26.32
C LYS A 235 -8.18 -12.57 -26.74
N TRP A 236 -7.65 -11.37 -26.50
CA TRP A 236 -8.33 -10.13 -26.85
C TRP A 236 -8.24 -9.91 -28.36
N CYS A 237 -9.29 -9.31 -28.93
CA CYS A 237 -9.31 -8.86 -30.32
C CYS A 237 -8.83 -9.90 -31.36
N PRO A 238 -9.41 -11.11 -31.42
CA PRO A 238 -8.93 -12.18 -32.30
C PRO A 238 -8.88 -11.73 -33.77
N GLY A 239 -7.70 -11.84 -34.40
CA GLY A 239 -7.45 -11.43 -35.78
C GLY A 239 -7.40 -9.92 -36.02
N ARG A 240 -7.27 -9.11 -34.95
CA ARG A 240 -7.26 -7.64 -34.99
C ARG A 240 -6.14 -7.07 -34.11
N ASP A 241 -4.90 -7.48 -34.38
CA ASP A 241 -3.73 -7.12 -33.57
C ASP A 241 -3.56 -5.61 -33.44
N SER A 242 -3.80 -4.83 -34.50
CA SER A 242 -3.72 -3.36 -34.44
C SER A 242 -4.70 -2.71 -33.45
N ILE A 243 -5.87 -3.31 -33.22
CA ILE A 243 -6.82 -2.81 -32.20
C ILE A 243 -6.33 -3.18 -30.81
N LYS A 244 -5.78 -4.39 -30.66
CA LYS A 244 -5.19 -4.83 -29.40
C LYS A 244 -4.05 -3.90 -29.01
N ASP A 245 -3.14 -3.60 -29.94
CA ASP A 245 -2.00 -2.71 -29.71
C ASP A 245 -2.48 -1.34 -29.19
N VAL A 246 -3.52 -0.75 -29.80
CA VAL A 246 -4.11 0.52 -29.34
C VAL A 246 -4.75 0.42 -27.95
N ILE A 247 -5.39 -0.70 -27.61
CA ILE A 247 -6.01 -0.90 -26.27
C ILE A 247 -4.94 -1.10 -25.20
N THR A 248 -3.84 -1.77 -25.53
CA THR A 248 -2.76 -2.06 -24.59
C THR A 248 -1.70 -0.98 -24.52
N ASP A 249 -1.72 -0.04 -25.46
CA ASP A 249 -0.84 1.11 -25.48
C ASP A 249 -0.97 1.89 -24.17
N SER A 250 0.16 2.36 -23.65
CA SER A 250 0.23 3.12 -22.40
C SER A 250 -0.25 2.40 -21.12
N ILE A 251 -0.58 1.09 -21.15
CA ILE A 251 -0.86 0.33 -19.91
C ILE A 251 0.39 0.20 -19.04
N LEU A 252 1.56 0.04 -19.66
CA LEU A 252 2.85 -0.05 -18.99
C LEU A 252 3.64 1.26 -19.21
N SER A 253 4.44 1.65 -18.22
CA SER A 253 5.28 2.86 -18.27
C SER A 253 6.69 2.57 -17.69
N ASP A 254 7.34 3.52 -17.04
CA ASP A 254 8.67 3.40 -16.43
C ASP A 254 8.62 2.53 -15.16
N VAL A 255 7.62 2.76 -14.30
CA VAL A 255 7.36 1.99 -13.09
C VAL A 255 6.19 1.05 -13.33
N ASN A 256 6.34 -0.25 -13.10
CA ASN A 256 5.29 -1.24 -13.39
C ASN A 256 5.04 -2.17 -12.21
N GLY A 257 3.80 -2.58 -12.03
CA GLY A 257 3.46 -3.53 -10.97
C GLY A 257 1.98 -3.86 -10.84
N TYR A 258 1.65 -4.74 -9.91
CA TYR A 258 0.26 -4.93 -9.50
C TYR A 258 -0.13 -3.82 -8.56
N PHE A 259 -1.01 -2.95 -9.03
CA PHE A 259 -1.53 -1.82 -8.26
C PHE A 259 -2.91 -2.12 -7.70
N TYR A 260 -3.16 -1.64 -6.49
CA TYR A 260 -4.47 -1.68 -5.86
C TYR A 260 -4.61 -0.47 -4.95
N ASN A 261 -5.78 0.17 -4.93
CA ASN A 261 -6.08 1.18 -3.94
C ASN A 261 -7.46 0.96 -3.33
N ALA A 262 -7.61 1.32 -2.07
CA ALA A 262 -8.91 1.28 -1.42
C ALA A 262 -8.98 2.24 -0.24
N PHE A 263 -10.19 2.74 0.01
CA PHE A 263 -10.57 3.18 1.34
C PHE A 263 -10.94 1.99 2.20
N ILE A 264 -10.58 2.05 3.48
CA ILE A 264 -10.90 1.07 4.52
C ILE A 264 -11.51 1.80 5.71
N PHE A 265 -12.72 1.38 6.09
CA PHE A 265 -13.49 1.93 7.21
C PHE A 265 -13.87 0.84 8.21
N LEU A 266 -14.06 1.23 9.47
CA LEU A 266 -14.76 0.44 10.48
C LEU A 266 -16.12 1.06 10.75
N ILE A 267 -17.18 0.32 10.44
CA ILE A 267 -18.56 0.79 10.50
C ILE A 267 -19.37 -0.13 11.41
N ASP A 268 -20.16 0.46 12.30
CA ASP A 268 -21.09 -0.30 13.13
C ASP A 268 -22.11 -1.05 12.26
N LYS A 269 -22.47 -2.26 12.69
CA LYS A 269 -23.38 -3.12 11.92
C LYS A 269 -24.74 -2.46 11.65
N SER A 270 -25.21 -1.59 12.57
CA SER A 270 -26.44 -0.81 12.39
C SER A 270 -26.35 0.21 11.27
N ASP A 271 -25.15 0.74 11.02
CA ASP A 271 -24.94 1.92 10.18
C ASP A 271 -24.48 1.55 8.78
N TYR A 272 -24.12 0.28 8.56
CA TYR A 272 -23.62 -0.26 7.30
C TYR A 272 -24.45 0.16 6.08
N ILE A 273 -25.79 0.05 6.16
CA ILE A 273 -26.66 0.38 5.01
C ILE A 273 -26.63 1.87 4.69
N GLU A 274 -26.65 2.74 5.71
CA GLU A 274 -26.58 4.19 5.50
C GLU A 274 -25.19 4.61 5.02
N PHE A 275 -24.13 4.00 5.54
CA PHE A 275 -22.77 4.24 5.08
C PHE A 275 -22.58 3.86 3.61
N ILE A 276 -23.09 2.71 3.17
CA ILE A 276 -23.04 2.33 1.74
C ILE A 276 -23.82 3.31 0.85
N LYS A 277 -24.93 3.89 1.35
CA LYS A 277 -25.64 4.96 0.61
C LYS A 277 -24.80 6.23 0.52
N LEU A 278 -24.11 6.63 1.60
CA LEU A 278 -23.19 7.77 1.60
C LEU A 278 -22.08 7.57 0.58
N VAL A 279 -21.41 6.42 0.60
CA VAL A 279 -20.37 6.04 -0.37
C VAL A 279 -20.86 6.18 -1.80
N ARG A 280 -22.01 5.55 -2.10
CA ARG A 280 -22.59 5.60 -3.46
C ARG A 280 -22.92 7.03 -3.88
N LYS A 281 -23.44 7.85 -2.96
CA LYS A 281 -23.75 9.26 -3.21
C LYS A 281 -22.46 10.04 -3.51
N ALA A 282 -21.41 9.88 -2.70
CA ALA A 282 -20.13 10.56 -2.88
C ALA A 282 -19.49 10.19 -4.22
N THR A 283 -19.35 8.89 -4.51
CA THR A 283 -18.74 8.43 -5.77
C THR A 283 -19.56 8.82 -6.99
N ALA A 284 -20.89 8.79 -6.90
CA ALA A 284 -21.76 9.18 -8.02
C ALA A 284 -21.71 10.69 -8.28
N ALA A 285 -21.57 11.52 -7.24
CA ALA A 285 -21.42 12.96 -7.38
C ALA A 285 -20.14 13.35 -8.15
N LEU A 286 -19.08 12.54 -8.02
CA LEU A 286 -17.79 12.73 -8.68
C LEU A 286 -17.65 11.92 -9.98
N GLY A 287 -18.69 11.17 -10.39
CA GLY A 287 -18.62 10.31 -11.58
C GLY A 287 -17.63 9.13 -11.48
N LEU A 288 -17.21 8.76 -10.27
CA LEU A 288 -16.19 7.75 -10.03
C LEU A 288 -16.73 6.33 -10.11
N VAL A 289 -15.98 5.47 -10.79
CA VAL A 289 -16.18 4.02 -10.74
C VAL A 289 -15.62 3.50 -9.42
N ASN A 290 -16.44 2.77 -8.68
CA ASN A 290 -16.03 2.15 -7.42
C ASN A 290 -16.52 0.71 -7.32
N ILE A 291 -15.81 -0.07 -6.52
CA ILE A 291 -16.19 -1.42 -6.12
C ILE A 291 -16.25 -1.45 -4.59
N VAL A 292 -17.44 -1.67 -4.05
CA VAL A 292 -17.60 -2.01 -2.63
C VAL A 292 -17.26 -3.48 -2.47
N GLU A 293 -16.12 -3.77 -1.86
CA GLU A 293 -15.60 -5.13 -1.74
C GLU A 293 -16.53 -5.99 -0.87
N SER A 294 -16.81 -7.20 -1.34
CA SER A 294 -17.66 -8.18 -0.64
C SER A 294 -17.09 -9.59 -0.77
N PHE A 295 -17.19 -10.18 -1.96
CA PHE A 295 -16.65 -11.52 -2.23
C PHE A 295 -15.12 -11.56 -2.08
N ASN A 296 -14.42 -10.56 -2.62
CA ASN A 296 -12.97 -10.47 -2.56
C ASN A 296 -12.44 -9.76 -1.29
N LEU A 297 -13.32 -9.39 -0.36
CA LEU A 297 -12.99 -8.50 0.76
C LEU A 297 -11.81 -9.00 1.61
N LYS A 298 -11.78 -10.30 1.93
CA LYS A 298 -10.69 -10.89 2.73
C LYS A 298 -9.34 -10.74 2.06
N ASP A 299 -9.27 -11.13 0.79
CA ASP A 299 -8.03 -11.06 0.01
C ASP A 299 -7.59 -9.61 -0.20
N SER A 300 -8.54 -8.73 -0.56
CA SER A 300 -8.30 -7.29 -0.71
C SER A 300 -7.77 -6.64 0.56
N TRP A 301 -8.37 -6.94 1.72
CA TRP A 301 -7.94 -6.41 3.01
C TRP A 301 -6.53 -6.88 3.37
N TRP A 302 -6.24 -8.17 3.21
CA TRP A 302 -4.88 -8.69 3.39
C TRP A 302 -3.90 -7.99 2.45
N GLY A 303 -4.28 -7.73 1.20
CA GLY A 303 -3.45 -7.00 0.25
C GLY A 303 -3.09 -5.58 0.72
N CYS A 304 -3.98 -4.92 1.47
CA CYS A 304 -3.73 -3.60 2.04
C CYS A 304 -2.86 -3.62 3.31
N ILE A 305 -2.52 -4.77 3.88
CA ILE A 305 -1.64 -4.86 5.06
C ILE A 305 -0.17 -4.82 4.59
N PRO A 306 0.65 -3.85 5.02
CA PRO A 306 2.06 -3.77 4.65
C PRO A 306 2.81 -5.04 5.04
N GLY A 307 3.55 -5.61 4.07
CA GLY A 307 4.22 -6.91 4.21
C GLY A 307 3.42 -8.09 3.66
N CYS A 308 2.10 -7.98 3.47
CA CYS A 308 1.28 -9.03 2.85
C CYS A 308 1.26 -8.91 1.32
N TYR A 309 2.40 -9.14 0.67
CA TYR A 309 2.52 -9.03 -0.79
C TYR A 309 1.89 -10.20 -1.57
N SER A 310 1.54 -11.32 -0.91
CA SER A 310 0.96 -12.50 -1.55
C SER A 310 -0.56 -12.41 -1.79
N ALA A 311 -1.24 -11.45 -1.16
CA ALA A 311 -2.68 -11.28 -1.23
C ALA A 311 -3.10 -10.29 -2.33
N ASN A 312 -4.29 -10.46 -2.89
CA ASN A 312 -4.93 -9.54 -3.84
C ASN A 312 -4.06 -9.19 -5.06
N ILE A 313 -3.38 -10.19 -5.63
CA ILE A 313 -2.60 -10.03 -6.87
C ILE A 313 -3.58 -10.14 -8.04
N THR A 314 -4.19 -9.02 -8.40
CA THR A 314 -5.17 -8.94 -9.48
C THR A 314 -4.59 -8.29 -10.73
N PRO A 315 -4.62 -8.98 -11.89
CA PRO A 315 -4.24 -8.38 -13.17
C PRO A 315 -5.27 -7.33 -13.63
N PRO A 316 -4.91 -6.44 -14.57
CA PRO A 316 -3.62 -6.37 -15.26
C PRO A 316 -2.50 -5.74 -14.41
N VAL A 317 -1.26 -5.93 -14.85
CA VAL A 317 -0.15 -5.07 -14.42
C VAL A 317 -0.43 -3.64 -14.91
N MET A 318 -0.12 -2.65 -14.07
CA MET A 318 -0.30 -1.23 -14.36
C MET A 318 1.05 -0.50 -14.33
N GLY A 319 1.17 0.49 -15.21
CA GLY A 319 2.31 1.38 -15.35
C GLY A 319 2.07 2.76 -14.73
N PHE A 320 3.13 3.35 -14.20
CA PHE A 320 3.22 4.69 -13.65
C PHE A 320 4.50 5.35 -14.18
N ASP A 321 4.49 6.67 -14.35
CA ASP A 321 5.68 7.38 -14.83
C ASP A 321 6.72 7.50 -13.72
N SER A 322 6.25 7.66 -12.47
CA SER A 322 7.08 7.82 -11.29
C SER A 322 6.48 7.11 -10.07
N VAL A 323 7.34 6.76 -9.10
CA VAL A 323 6.86 6.32 -7.77
C VAL A 323 6.15 7.47 -7.05
N LEU A 324 6.47 8.73 -7.38
CA LEU A 324 5.84 9.91 -6.81
C LEU A 324 4.36 10.03 -7.14
N ASP A 325 3.92 9.53 -8.30
CA ASP A 325 2.50 9.46 -8.70
C ASP A 325 1.64 8.65 -7.71
N LEU A 326 2.29 7.82 -6.89
CA LEU A 326 1.62 6.99 -5.88
C LEU A 326 1.52 7.68 -4.52
N LEU A 327 2.30 8.74 -4.29
CA LEU A 327 2.24 9.53 -3.06
C LEU A 327 1.03 10.45 -3.08
N LEU A 328 0.64 10.93 -1.90
CA LEU A 328 -0.43 11.91 -1.77
C LEU A 328 0.18 13.32 -1.68
N HIS A 329 -0.41 14.23 -2.43
CA HIS A 329 -0.08 15.63 -2.57
C HIS A 329 -1.01 16.50 -1.71
N LYS A 330 -0.63 17.76 -1.50
CA LYS A 330 -1.48 18.77 -0.87
C LYS A 330 -2.64 19.05 -1.78
N GLU A 331 -3.82 19.26 -1.23
CA GLU A 331 -4.92 19.79 -2.01
C GLU A 331 -4.49 21.13 -2.63
N VAL A 332 -4.70 21.31 -3.93
CA VAL A 332 -4.61 22.65 -4.52
C VAL A 332 -5.83 23.39 -4.01
N GLU A 333 -5.64 24.37 -3.13
CA GLU A 333 -6.70 25.34 -2.87
C GLU A 333 -7.03 25.97 -4.23
N VAL A 334 -8.19 25.62 -4.80
CA VAL A 334 -8.72 26.34 -5.95
C VAL A 334 -9.03 27.73 -5.43
N SER A 335 -8.06 28.65 -5.57
CA SER A 335 -8.27 30.06 -5.34
C SER A 335 -9.49 30.43 -6.18
N GLY A 336 -10.57 30.81 -5.50
CA GLY A 336 -11.84 31.12 -6.14
C GLY A 336 -11.58 31.98 -7.37
N SER A 337 -11.97 31.46 -8.53
CA SER A 337 -12.12 32.28 -9.72
C SER A 337 -13.19 33.31 -9.38
N ASP A 338 -12.73 34.52 -9.04
CA ASP A 338 -13.55 35.70 -9.06
C ASP A 338 -14.23 35.78 -10.44
N VAL A 339 -15.54 36.04 -10.37
CA VAL A 339 -16.53 36.15 -11.46
C VAL A 339 -16.06 37.00 -12.64
#